data_AF-A0A6V7VAX8-F1
#
_entry.id   AF-A0A6V7VAX8-F1
#
_cell.length_a   1.000
_cell.length_b   1.000
_cell.length_c   1.000
_cell.angle_alpha   90.00
_cell.angle_beta   90.00
_cell.angle_gamma   90.00
#
_symmetry.space_group_name_H-M   'P 1'
#
loop_
_entity.id
_entity.type
_entity.pdbx_description
1 polymer ?
#
loop_
_entity_poly.entity_id
_entity_poly.type
_entity_poly.pdbx_seq_one_letter_code
_entity_poly.pdbx_strand_id
1 'polypeptide(L)'
;MMLKLEQLPKALGLDIDEGGKSFFPHGWNFTKNMDVKLAGLPDKKCYYPETMGKQRRKDFEEWYDMHKDEPFLLCEQIVEYCEQDVRILTHALVKLQKLFFELATEPSKRDDILASSMTLAGACLRHFCINYLKSNQIGIIPDNGYHKDTNYSAISIKFIKWLEHKTGRLIQNRQSAEGEYKITVSNGSVLRLDGFIKEKNIAIEFLGCAWHGHECLYRPHEICLNGKTALYNDDTLNERINLLKNENIRTYIFWECEVVKALEDNPQMSLFFDELPDTGPLFPRDAFHGGRTGPLSLKCNLEGDGENEYEISCYDVVSLYPAVNFYAFYPIGHPELLDLNLDINWTKPEDLSPYRGIFKLFIIPPDDLYLPVIPERIHGKLIFHLCHQCAIEMEPGVAKRRENRYSDGRRWCQHDDKQRGFVSTTCSVELELALSRGYRATKVYSIYNWEEWTDELLRPYVQDMMRLKIEASGWPSSVLSPENLEQEERLKKEFIEKNQNEYGITLEPSKIARNEGLRYLAKTCNNSM
;
A
#
# COMPACT_ATOMS: atom_id res chain seq x y z
N MET A 1 14.93 10.17 -8.46
CA MET A 1 14.77 11.12 -9.57
C MET A 1 14.48 10.29 -10.81
N MET A 2 13.36 10.52 -11.49
CA MET A 2 13.06 9.82 -12.75
C MET A 2 14.05 10.26 -13.83
N LEU A 3 14.58 9.30 -14.59
CA LEU A 3 15.47 9.58 -15.72
C LEU A 3 14.65 10.18 -16.87
N LYS A 4 15.18 11.22 -17.52
CA LYS A 4 14.61 11.74 -18.78
C LYS A 4 14.88 10.75 -19.91
N LEU A 5 14.02 10.73 -20.93
CA LEU A 5 14.14 9.82 -22.07
C LEU A 5 15.52 9.92 -22.75
N GLU A 6 16.02 11.13 -22.97
CA GLU A 6 17.36 11.42 -23.52
C GLU A 6 18.53 10.84 -22.71
N GLN A 7 18.32 10.52 -21.43
CA GLN A 7 19.34 9.98 -20.54
C GLN A 7 19.40 8.45 -20.62
N LEU A 8 18.34 7.79 -21.12
CA LEU A 8 18.28 6.33 -21.22
C LEU A 8 19.39 5.71 -22.07
N PRO A 9 19.81 6.28 -23.22
CA PRO A 9 20.89 5.69 -24.01
C PRO A 9 22.17 5.54 -23.22
N LYS A 10 22.63 6.62 -22.58
CA LYS A 10 23.79 6.60 -21.70
C LYS A 10 23.57 5.73 -20.46
N ALA A 11 22.40 5.84 -19.84
CA ALA A 11 22.10 5.14 -18.60
C ALA A 11 22.03 3.62 -18.78
N LEU A 12 21.51 3.12 -19.91
CA LEU A 12 21.35 1.69 -20.18
C LEU A 12 22.46 1.12 -21.09
N GLY A 13 23.39 1.96 -21.56
CA GLY A 13 24.42 1.58 -22.52
C GLY A 13 23.81 1.10 -23.84
N LEU A 14 22.87 1.87 -24.39
CA LEU A 14 22.24 1.55 -25.67
C LEU A 14 23.14 2.04 -26.79
N ASP A 15 23.53 1.14 -27.70
CA ASP A 15 24.24 1.46 -28.94
C ASP A 15 23.26 2.09 -29.94
N ILE A 16 22.91 3.35 -29.69
CA ILE A 16 22.14 4.18 -30.60
C ILE A 16 23.15 5.17 -31.17
N ASP A 17 23.68 4.86 -32.35
CA ASP A 17 24.48 5.82 -33.13
C ASP A 17 23.65 7.10 -33.36
N GLU A 18 24.36 8.24 -33.31
CA GLU A 18 23.95 9.63 -33.63
C GLU A 18 23.77 10.56 -32.41
N GLY A 19 24.83 11.33 -32.10
CA GLY A 19 24.76 12.74 -31.66
C GLY A 19 24.16 13.09 -30.30
N GLY A 20 23.47 12.17 -29.62
CA GLY A 20 22.56 12.52 -28.54
C GLY A 20 21.29 13.22 -29.08
N LYS A 21 20.26 13.30 -28.24
CA LYS A 21 19.00 13.96 -28.63
C LYS A 21 19.25 15.45 -28.86
N SER A 22 18.94 15.95 -30.06
CA SER A 22 19.08 17.37 -30.40
C SER A 22 18.13 18.24 -29.56
N PHE A 23 18.45 19.52 -29.40
CA PHE A 23 17.58 20.45 -28.69
C PHE A 23 16.38 20.81 -29.57
N PHE A 24 15.17 20.74 -29.00
CA PHE A 24 13.94 21.02 -29.74
C PHE A 24 13.29 22.34 -29.30
N PRO A 25 12.88 23.22 -30.25
CA PRO A 25 12.29 24.52 -29.93
C PRO A 25 10.81 24.37 -29.57
N HIS A 26 10.52 23.90 -28.36
CA HIS A 26 9.15 23.71 -27.87
C HIS A 26 8.28 24.97 -27.98
N GLY A 27 8.86 26.16 -27.80
CA GLY A 27 8.18 27.45 -27.97
C GLY A 27 7.97 27.88 -29.42
N TRP A 28 8.42 27.09 -30.40
CA TRP A 28 8.14 27.27 -31.83
C TRP A 28 7.16 26.22 -32.38
N ASN A 29 6.81 25.21 -31.59
CA ASN A 29 5.96 24.09 -32.00
C ASN A 29 4.47 24.46 -32.08
N PHE A 30 4.10 25.16 -33.15
CA PHE A 30 2.71 25.53 -33.45
C PHE A 30 2.36 25.11 -34.88
N THR A 31 1.11 24.68 -35.11
CA THR A 31 0.65 24.25 -36.45
C THR A 31 0.89 25.31 -37.53
N LYS A 32 0.72 26.59 -37.19
CA LYS A 32 0.98 27.73 -38.11
C LYS A 32 2.44 27.84 -38.57
N ASN A 33 3.38 27.21 -37.86
CA ASN A 33 4.81 27.27 -38.12
C ASN A 33 5.32 26.03 -38.89
N MET A 34 4.48 25.04 -39.18
CA MET A 34 4.90 23.75 -39.76
C MET A 34 5.65 23.89 -41.08
N ASP A 35 5.13 24.72 -41.99
CA ASP A 35 5.68 24.91 -43.34
C ASP A 35 6.55 26.17 -43.45
N VAL A 36 6.81 26.85 -42.33
CA VAL A 36 7.61 28.08 -42.31
C VAL A 36 9.09 27.72 -42.32
N LYS A 37 9.78 28.01 -43.43
CA LYS A 37 11.23 27.87 -43.56
C LYS A 37 11.93 29.08 -42.94
N LEU A 38 12.80 28.82 -41.98
CA LEU A 38 13.70 29.81 -41.41
C LEU A 38 15.10 29.61 -41.98
N ALA A 39 15.82 30.71 -42.20
CA ALA A 39 17.22 30.68 -42.65
C ALA A 39 18.20 30.28 -41.54
N GLY A 40 17.75 30.32 -40.28
CA GLY A 40 18.50 29.95 -39.08
C GLY A 40 17.57 29.30 -38.06
N LEU A 41 18.12 28.83 -36.94
CA LEU A 41 17.33 28.24 -35.86
C LEU A 41 16.34 29.25 -35.25
N PRO A 42 15.22 28.79 -34.67
CA PRO A 42 14.33 29.63 -33.86
C PRO A 42 15.08 30.35 -32.73
N ASP A 43 14.51 31.45 -32.22
CA ASP A 43 15.09 32.24 -31.13
C ASP A 43 15.44 31.35 -29.92
N LYS A 44 16.57 31.61 -29.25
CA LYS A 44 17.03 30.86 -28.06
C LYS A 44 15.91 30.67 -27.02
N LYS A 45 15.02 31.65 -26.84
CA LYS A 45 13.88 31.58 -25.89
C LYS A 45 12.90 30.45 -26.22
N CYS A 46 12.76 30.06 -27.49
CA CYS A 46 11.89 28.96 -27.91
C CYS A 46 12.35 27.59 -27.37
N TYR A 47 13.57 27.50 -26.83
CA TYR A 47 14.12 26.28 -26.23
C TYR A 47 14.04 26.26 -24.70
N TYR A 48 13.55 27.34 -24.07
CA TYR A 48 13.40 27.49 -22.61
C TYR A 48 14.69 27.24 -21.77
N PRO A 49 15.83 27.86 -22.11
CA PRO A 49 17.12 27.65 -21.44
C PRO A 49 17.09 27.95 -19.93
N GLU A 50 16.21 28.84 -19.47
CA GLU A 50 16.01 29.18 -18.05
C GLU A 50 15.46 28.02 -17.21
N THR A 51 14.79 27.06 -17.84
CA THR A 51 14.28 25.84 -17.17
C THR A 51 15.31 24.71 -17.13
N MET A 52 16.42 24.85 -17.86
CA MET A 52 17.46 23.84 -17.93
C MET A 52 18.37 23.90 -16.69
N GLY A 53 18.82 22.73 -16.24
CA GLY A 53 19.86 22.66 -15.21
C GLY A 53 21.19 23.22 -15.72
N LYS A 54 22.07 23.65 -14.81
CA LYS A 54 23.32 24.37 -15.10
C LYS A 54 24.18 23.73 -16.21
N GLN A 55 24.42 22.42 -16.14
CA GLN A 55 25.23 21.72 -17.15
C GLN A 55 24.53 21.70 -18.51
N ARG A 56 23.26 21.27 -18.55
CA ARG A 56 22.48 21.18 -19.79
C ARG A 56 22.33 22.53 -20.50
N ARG A 57 22.17 23.61 -19.73
CA ARG A 57 22.12 24.97 -20.29
C ARG A 57 23.42 25.34 -20.98
N LYS A 58 24.56 24.98 -20.40
CA LYS A 58 25.88 25.20 -21.02
C LYS A 58 25.99 24.41 -22.33
N ASP A 59 25.62 23.13 -22.30
CA ASP A 59 25.63 22.27 -23.49
C ASP A 59 24.71 22.83 -24.60
N PHE A 60 23.55 23.40 -24.23
CA PHE A 60 22.64 24.08 -25.15
C PHE A 60 23.24 25.35 -25.76
N GLU A 61 23.87 26.20 -24.94
CA GLU A 61 24.44 27.46 -25.41
C GLU A 61 25.57 27.21 -26.43
N GLU A 62 26.45 26.24 -26.15
CA GLU A 62 27.50 25.79 -27.07
C GLU A 62 26.91 25.22 -28.37
N TRP A 63 25.93 24.31 -28.26
CA TRP A 63 25.25 23.75 -29.43
C TRP A 63 24.56 24.82 -30.28
N TYR A 64 23.80 25.73 -29.66
CA TYR A 64 23.06 26.75 -30.39
C TYR A 64 24.00 27.69 -31.13
N ASP A 65 25.10 28.12 -30.48
CA ASP A 65 26.04 29.03 -31.13
C ASP A 65 26.74 28.41 -32.34
N MET A 66 26.91 27.08 -32.36
CA MET A 66 27.43 26.33 -33.50
C MET A 66 26.42 26.15 -34.64
N HIS A 67 25.12 26.00 -34.34
CA HIS A 67 24.09 25.61 -35.33
C HIS A 67 23.10 26.73 -35.67
N LYS A 68 23.17 27.91 -35.03
CA LYS A 68 22.20 29.02 -35.18
C LYS A 68 21.92 29.46 -36.62
N ASP A 69 22.88 29.29 -37.51
CA ASP A 69 22.80 29.70 -38.91
C ASP A 69 22.33 28.57 -39.85
N GLU A 70 21.98 27.40 -39.29
CA GLU A 70 21.44 26.28 -40.06
C GLU A 70 19.95 26.50 -40.39
N PRO A 71 19.53 26.19 -41.63
CA PRO A 71 18.14 26.34 -42.04
C PRO A 71 17.24 25.43 -41.21
N PHE A 72 16.11 25.97 -40.77
CA PHE A 72 15.17 25.26 -39.91
C PHE A 72 13.80 25.16 -40.55
N LEU A 73 13.24 23.95 -40.54
CA LEU A 73 11.86 23.67 -40.94
C LEU A 73 11.21 22.77 -39.90
N LEU A 74 10.13 23.26 -39.27
CA LEU A 74 9.51 22.57 -38.15
C LEU A 74 8.96 21.19 -38.53
N CYS A 75 8.36 21.04 -39.72
CA CYS A 75 7.77 19.76 -40.13
C CYS A 75 8.82 18.65 -40.31
N GLU A 76 10.04 18.97 -40.73
CA GLU A 76 11.14 18.00 -40.80
C GLU A 76 11.69 17.70 -39.41
N GLN A 77 11.95 18.75 -38.63
CA GLN A 77 12.55 18.64 -37.30
C GLN A 77 11.66 17.91 -36.28
N ILE A 78 10.34 18.08 -36.35
CA ILE A 78 9.42 17.36 -35.46
C ILE A 78 9.35 15.86 -35.78
N VAL A 79 9.48 15.48 -37.05
CA VAL A 79 9.52 14.07 -37.46
C VAL A 79 10.79 13.43 -36.90
N GLU A 80 11.96 14.04 -37.15
CA GLU A 80 13.24 13.55 -36.65
C GLU A 80 13.25 13.44 -35.11
N TYR A 81 12.76 14.46 -34.41
CA TYR A 81 12.65 14.46 -32.95
C TYR A 81 11.77 13.32 -32.42
N CYS A 82 10.60 13.10 -33.04
CA CYS A 82 9.69 12.03 -32.66
C CYS A 82 10.26 10.64 -32.98
N GLU A 83 10.92 10.47 -34.13
CA GLU A 83 11.57 9.22 -34.52
C GLU A 83 12.69 8.86 -33.54
N GLN A 84 13.50 9.84 -33.13
CA GLN A 84 14.52 9.66 -32.09
C GLN A 84 13.90 9.21 -30.76
N ASP A 85 12.78 9.81 -30.33
CA ASP A 85 12.09 9.42 -29.10
C ASP A 85 11.56 7.99 -29.15
N VAL A 86 10.93 7.59 -30.26
CA VAL A 86 10.45 6.23 -30.47
C VAL A 86 11.62 5.25 -30.53
N ARG A 87 12.73 5.61 -31.19
CA ARG A 87 13.94 4.78 -31.25
C ARG A 87 14.53 4.53 -29.87
N ILE A 88 14.74 5.59 -29.08
CA ILE A 88 15.27 5.47 -27.71
C ILE A 88 14.35 4.59 -26.86
N LEU A 89 13.04 4.84 -26.91
CA LEU A 89 12.07 4.07 -26.14
C LEU A 89 12.07 2.58 -26.55
N THR A 90 12.10 2.31 -27.85
CA THR A 90 12.12 0.94 -28.39
C THR A 90 13.36 0.18 -27.93
N HIS A 91 14.55 0.78 -28.06
CA HIS A 91 15.79 0.15 -27.61
C HIS A 91 15.81 -0.07 -26.09
N ALA A 92 15.27 0.86 -25.30
CA ALA A 92 15.15 0.72 -23.85
C ALA A 92 14.19 -0.42 -23.46
N LEU A 93 13.04 -0.54 -24.13
CA LEU A 93 12.08 -1.63 -23.91
C LEU A 93 12.66 -2.99 -24.30
N VAL A 94 13.37 -3.08 -25.42
CA VAL A 94 14.08 -4.31 -25.83
C VAL A 94 15.15 -4.69 -24.79
N LYS A 95 15.89 -3.73 -24.25
CA LYS A 95 16.89 -3.98 -23.19
C LYS A 95 16.22 -4.48 -21.90
N LEU A 96 15.09 -3.89 -21.51
CA LEU A 96 14.29 -4.32 -20.37
C LEU A 96 13.76 -5.74 -20.56
N GLN A 97 13.20 -6.06 -21.73
CA GLN A 97 12.70 -7.39 -22.06
C GLN A 97 13.83 -8.44 -21.99
N LYS A 98 14.99 -8.15 -22.58
CA LYS A 98 16.18 -9.02 -22.51
C LYS A 98 16.62 -9.28 -21.07
N LEU A 99 16.63 -8.25 -20.22
CA LEU A 99 16.98 -8.40 -18.81
C LEU A 99 16.07 -9.41 -18.09
N PHE A 100 14.75 -9.32 -18.29
CA PHE A 100 13.82 -10.29 -17.67
C PHE A 100 13.97 -11.71 -18.22
N PHE A 101 14.32 -11.86 -19.51
CA PHE A 101 14.67 -13.17 -20.06
C PHE A 101 15.99 -13.74 -19.54
N GLU A 102 16.97 -12.90 -19.25
CA GLU A 102 18.25 -13.30 -18.66
C GLU A 102 18.10 -13.68 -17.18
N LEU A 103 17.22 -12.99 -16.45
CA LEU A 103 16.85 -13.32 -15.08
C LEU A 103 16.16 -14.69 -14.97
N ALA A 104 15.28 -15.01 -15.92
CA ALA A 104 14.66 -16.33 -16.01
C ALA A 104 15.64 -17.35 -16.62
N THR A 105 16.45 -17.97 -15.76
CA THR A 105 17.52 -18.91 -16.14
C THR A 105 16.97 -20.15 -16.87
N GLU A 106 15.76 -20.60 -16.52
CA GLU A 106 15.05 -21.67 -17.20
C GLU A 106 14.24 -21.15 -18.40
N PRO A 107 14.48 -21.62 -19.63
CA PRO A 107 13.74 -21.15 -20.80
C PRO A 107 12.21 -21.31 -20.71
N SER A 108 11.72 -22.33 -20.00
CA SER A 108 10.28 -22.57 -19.76
C SER A 108 9.62 -21.56 -18.83
N LYS A 109 10.42 -20.79 -18.07
CA LYS A 109 9.96 -19.79 -17.09
C LYS A 109 10.11 -18.35 -17.61
N ARG A 110 10.50 -18.19 -18.87
CA ARG A 110 10.59 -16.89 -19.54
C ARG A 110 9.19 -16.39 -19.89
N ASP A 111 8.94 -15.13 -19.56
CA ASP A 111 7.70 -14.44 -19.87
C ASP A 111 8.02 -13.10 -20.55
N ASP A 112 7.30 -12.80 -21.63
CA ASP A 112 7.43 -11.50 -22.28
C ASP A 112 6.64 -10.46 -21.50
N ILE A 113 7.35 -9.79 -20.59
CA ILE A 113 6.77 -8.78 -19.71
C ILE A 113 6.13 -7.61 -20.44
N LEU A 114 6.53 -7.32 -21.69
CA LEU A 114 5.95 -6.23 -22.48
C LEU A 114 4.56 -6.60 -23.01
N ALA A 115 4.33 -7.90 -23.25
CA ALA A 115 3.04 -8.41 -23.67
C ALA A 115 2.12 -8.73 -22.48
N SER A 116 2.70 -9.17 -21.36
CA SER A 116 1.95 -9.69 -20.22
C SER A 116 1.65 -8.66 -19.13
N SER A 117 2.37 -7.54 -19.09
CA SER A 117 2.32 -6.60 -17.98
C SER A 117 2.32 -5.14 -18.45
N MET A 118 1.43 -4.34 -17.86
CA MET A 118 1.34 -2.90 -18.18
C MET A 118 2.18 -2.01 -17.27
N THR A 119 2.57 -2.53 -16.11
CA THR A 119 3.36 -1.80 -15.11
C THR A 119 4.59 -2.62 -14.72
N LEU A 120 5.65 -1.94 -14.31
CA LEU A 120 6.86 -2.61 -13.81
C LEU A 120 6.54 -3.48 -12.58
N ALA A 121 5.68 -3.02 -11.67
CA ALA A 121 5.24 -3.83 -10.53
C ALA A 121 4.51 -5.10 -10.95
N GLY A 122 3.63 -5.02 -11.96
CA GLY A 122 2.99 -6.20 -12.54
C GLY A 122 4.01 -7.17 -13.16
N ALA A 123 5.00 -6.65 -13.87
CA ALA A 123 6.08 -7.45 -14.44
C ALA A 123 6.94 -8.14 -13.36
N CYS A 124 7.29 -7.42 -12.29
CA CYS A 124 8.02 -7.95 -11.14
C CYS A 124 7.24 -9.06 -10.42
N LEU A 125 5.96 -8.81 -10.12
CA LEU A 125 5.08 -9.80 -9.48
C LEU A 125 4.92 -11.05 -10.34
N ARG A 126 4.71 -10.88 -11.65
CA ARG A 126 4.57 -12.00 -12.57
C ARG A 126 5.86 -12.79 -12.69
N HIS A 127 7.00 -12.11 -12.81
CA HIS A 127 8.31 -12.75 -12.79
C HIS A 127 8.54 -13.52 -11.49
N PHE A 128 8.17 -12.94 -10.34
CA PHE A 128 8.18 -13.59 -9.04
C PHE A 128 7.36 -14.89 -9.04
N CYS A 129 6.09 -14.82 -9.46
CA CYS A 129 5.17 -15.95 -9.49
C CYS A 129 5.64 -17.09 -10.39
N ILE A 130 6.30 -16.78 -11.52
CA ILE A 130 6.75 -17.81 -12.48
C ILE A 130 8.08 -18.44 -12.04
N ASN A 131 9.00 -17.63 -11.50
CA ASN A 131 10.38 -18.07 -11.28
C ASN A 131 10.67 -18.54 -9.84
N TYR A 132 9.93 -18.05 -8.84
CA TYR A 132 10.26 -18.25 -7.43
C TYR A 132 9.11 -18.86 -6.62
N LEU A 133 7.86 -18.52 -6.93
CA LEU A 133 6.71 -19.02 -6.18
C LEU A 133 6.46 -20.51 -6.46
N LYS A 134 6.47 -21.33 -5.41
CA LYS A 134 6.13 -22.75 -5.50
C LYS A 134 4.61 -22.96 -5.53
N SER A 135 4.18 -24.07 -6.11
CA SER A 135 2.77 -24.45 -6.13
C SER A 135 2.21 -24.56 -4.69
N ASN A 136 1.03 -24.00 -4.46
CA ASN A 136 0.32 -23.98 -3.16
C ASN A 136 1.08 -23.32 -2.00
N GLN A 137 2.11 -22.50 -2.27
CA GLN A 137 2.90 -21.86 -1.22
C GLN A 137 2.22 -20.66 -0.56
N ILE A 138 1.41 -19.89 -1.31
CA ILE A 138 0.63 -18.77 -0.76
C ILE A 138 -0.85 -19.13 -0.88
N GLY A 139 -1.58 -19.06 0.24
CA GLY A 139 -3.04 -19.27 0.24
C GLY A 139 -3.76 -18.11 -0.43
N ILE A 140 -4.62 -18.41 -1.40
CA ILE A 140 -5.52 -17.42 -2.00
C ILE A 140 -6.72 -17.28 -1.06
N ILE A 141 -6.93 -16.06 -0.56
CA ILE A 141 -8.08 -15.76 0.31
C ILE A 141 -9.36 -15.95 -0.52
N PRO A 142 -10.33 -16.78 -0.08
CA PRO A 142 -11.62 -16.93 -0.77
C PRO A 142 -12.39 -15.61 -0.84
N ASP A 143 -13.33 -15.48 -1.77
CA ASP A 143 -14.09 -14.23 -2.00
C ASP A 143 -14.83 -13.72 -0.74
N ASN A 144 -15.19 -14.62 0.18
CA ASN A 144 -15.85 -14.29 1.47
C ASN A 144 -14.89 -14.31 2.68
N GLY A 145 -13.58 -14.34 2.44
CA GLY A 145 -12.59 -14.61 3.48
C GLY A 145 -12.62 -16.06 3.97
N TYR A 146 -11.98 -16.31 5.11
CA TYR A 146 -11.98 -17.64 5.76
C TYR A 146 -13.19 -17.87 6.66
N HIS A 147 -14.05 -16.86 6.81
CA HIS A 147 -15.20 -16.94 7.71
C HIS A 147 -16.32 -17.78 7.08
N LYS A 148 -16.82 -18.75 7.84
CA LYS A 148 -17.97 -19.57 7.43
C LYS A 148 -19.26 -18.83 7.85
N ASP A 149 -20.22 -18.71 6.94
CA ASP A 149 -21.59 -18.24 7.24
C ASP A 149 -21.69 -16.82 7.85
N THR A 150 -20.93 -15.86 7.30
CA THR A 150 -20.82 -14.48 7.83
C THR A 150 -21.16 -13.48 6.74
N ASN A 151 -22.44 -13.08 6.65
CA ASN A 151 -22.93 -12.11 5.67
C ASN A 151 -23.20 -10.71 6.27
N TYR A 152 -22.58 -10.38 7.41
CA TYR A 152 -22.80 -9.08 8.06
C TYR A 152 -21.53 -8.23 8.09
N SER A 153 -21.70 -6.93 7.93
CA SER A 153 -20.62 -5.94 8.00
C SER A 153 -20.59 -5.22 9.35
N ALA A 154 -19.43 -4.70 9.73
CA ALA A 154 -19.28 -3.87 10.94
C ALA A 154 -20.22 -2.65 10.91
N ILE A 155 -20.36 -2.01 9.75
CA ILE A 155 -21.22 -0.86 9.54
C ILE A 155 -22.71 -1.21 9.76
N SER A 156 -23.16 -2.41 9.33
CA SER A 156 -24.54 -2.87 9.56
C SER A 156 -24.85 -2.99 11.05
N ILE A 157 -23.96 -3.62 11.83
CA ILE A 157 -24.15 -3.76 13.29
C ILE A 157 -24.16 -2.40 13.99
N LYS A 158 -23.21 -1.51 13.67
CA LYS A 158 -23.15 -0.18 14.26
C LYS A 158 -24.41 0.63 13.93
N PHE A 159 -24.91 0.51 12.70
CA PHE A 159 -26.14 1.15 12.27
C PHE A 159 -27.37 0.65 13.01
N ILE A 160 -27.50 -0.67 13.21
CA ILE A 160 -28.60 -1.24 14.00
C ILE A 160 -28.55 -0.70 15.44
N LYS A 161 -27.38 -0.69 16.09
CA LYS A 161 -27.23 -0.11 17.44
C LYS A 161 -27.57 1.38 17.49
N TRP A 162 -27.26 2.12 16.43
CA TRP A 162 -27.67 3.51 16.31
C TRP A 162 -29.18 3.67 16.20
N LEU A 163 -29.86 2.80 15.46
CA LEU A 163 -31.33 2.76 15.41
C LEU A 163 -31.92 2.41 16.77
N GLU A 164 -31.34 1.46 17.52
CA GLU A 164 -31.76 1.17 18.90
C GLU A 164 -31.63 2.41 19.78
N HIS A 165 -30.48 3.09 19.74
CA HIS A 165 -30.21 4.32 20.49
C HIS A 165 -31.20 5.44 20.14
N LYS A 166 -31.47 5.68 18.86
CA LYS A 166 -32.37 6.75 18.41
C LYS A 166 -33.85 6.46 18.67
N THR A 167 -34.26 5.20 18.57
CA THR A 167 -35.67 4.82 18.69
C THR A 167 -36.06 4.37 20.10
N GLY A 168 -35.08 4.04 20.95
CA GLY A 168 -35.29 3.44 22.26
C GLY A 168 -35.89 2.04 22.20
N ARG A 169 -35.77 1.34 21.06
CA ARG A 169 -36.33 0.01 20.83
C ARG A 169 -35.22 -1.03 20.74
N LEU A 170 -35.48 -2.22 21.27
CA LEU A 170 -34.62 -3.37 21.09
C LEU A 170 -34.81 -3.94 19.68
N ILE A 171 -33.70 -4.15 18.98
CA ILE A 171 -33.67 -4.74 17.64
C ILE A 171 -32.90 -6.07 17.73
N GLN A 172 -33.61 -7.18 17.57
CA GLN A 172 -32.98 -8.49 17.50
C GLN A 172 -32.08 -8.55 16.26
N ASN A 173 -30.81 -8.87 16.45
CA ASN A 173 -29.80 -8.98 15.41
C ASN A 173 -28.81 -10.11 15.76
N ARG A 174 -27.78 -10.33 14.96
CA ARG A 174 -26.81 -11.42 15.19
C ARG A 174 -26.10 -11.38 16.54
N GLN A 175 -25.89 -10.20 17.12
CA GLN A 175 -25.24 -10.04 18.43
C GLN A 175 -26.21 -10.24 19.60
N SER A 176 -27.52 -10.33 19.35
CA SER A 176 -28.49 -10.66 20.38
C SER A 176 -28.26 -12.09 20.90
N ALA A 177 -28.58 -12.36 22.17
CA ALA A 177 -28.42 -13.69 22.77
C ALA A 177 -29.20 -14.79 22.01
N GLU A 178 -30.29 -14.41 21.34
CA GLU A 178 -31.15 -15.28 20.54
C GLU A 178 -30.65 -15.45 19.09
N GLY A 179 -29.61 -14.71 18.69
CA GLY A 179 -29.13 -14.59 17.32
C GLY A 179 -30.07 -13.83 16.39
N GLU A 180 -29.78 -13.86 15.08
CA GLU A 180 -30.62 -13.27 14.03
C GLU A 180 -32.03 -13.88 14.05
N TYR A 181 -33.04 -13.04 13.85
CA TYR A 181 -34.40 -13.52 13.72
C TYR A 181 -34.56 -14.36 12.45
N LYS A 182 -35.07 -15.58 12.62
CA LYS A 182 -35.35 -16.51 11.53
C LYS A 182 -36.85 -16.64 11.36
N ILE A 183 -37.33 -16.40 10.15
CA ILE A 183 -38.72 -16.64 9.78
C ILE A 183 -38.82 -17.67 8.67
N THR A 184 -39.67 -18.68 8.88
CA THR A 184 -40.11 -19.56 7.81
C THR A 184 -41.31 -18.92 7.13
N VAL A 185 -41.13 -18.47 5.89
CA VAL A 185 -42.22 -17.87 5.09
C VAL A 185 -43.11 -18.95 4.48
N SER A 186 -44.29 -18.57 4.03
CA SER A 186 -45.35 -19.48 3.55
C SER A 186 -44.97 -20.38 2.37
N ASN A 187 -43.91 -20.08 1.62
CA ASN A 187 -43.36 -20.96 0.58
C ASN A 187 -42.35 -22.02 1.12
N GLY A 188 -42.16 -22.10 2.44
CA GLY A 188 -41.24 -23.01 3.12
C GLY A 188 -39.79 -22.50 3.21
N SER A 189 -39.46 -21.34 2.62
CA SER A 189 -38.13 -20.76 2.69
C SER A 189 -37.86 -20.18 4.09
N VAL A 190 -36.61 -20.25 4.55
CA VAL A 190 -36.19 -19.65 5.82
C VAL A 190 -35.39 -18.39 5.53
N LEU A 191 -35.92 -17.23 5.94
CA LEU A 191 -35.24 -15.94 5.83
C LEU A 191 -34.60 -15.59 7.18
N ARG A 192 -33.36 -15.11 7.13
CA ARG A 192 -32.65 -14.48 8.25
C ARG A 192 -32.68 -12.97 8.05
N LEU A 193 -33.08 -12.21 9.05
CA LEU A 193 -33.17 -10.75 8.98
C LEU A 193 -31.96 -10.10 9.67
N ASP A 194 -31.44 -8.99 9.12
CA ASP A 194 -30.33 -8.25 9.74
C ASP A 194 -30.75 -7.65 11.09
N GLY A 195 -31.96 -7.07 11.14
CA GLY A 195 -32.58 -6.55 12.35
C GLY A 195 -34.09 -6.82 12.40
N PHE A 196 -34.62 -7.14 13.57
CA PHE A 196 -36.05 -7.36 13.75
C PHE A 196 -36.60 -6.72 15.03
N ILE A 197 -37.66 -5.92 14.89
CA ILE A 197 -38.41 -5.32 16.00
C ILE A 197 -39.70 -6.12 16.20
N LYS A 198 -39.65 -7.07 17.13
CA LYS A 198 -40.73 -8.04 17.40
C LYS A 198 -42.07 -7.40 17.71
N GLU A 199 -42.08 -6.33 18.52
CA GLU A 199 -43.30 -5.65 18.95
C GLU A 199 -44.13 -5.04 17.81
N LYS A 200 -43.46 -4.68 16.71
CA LYS A 200 -44.09 -3.98 15.58
C LYS A 200 -44.10 -4.81 14.29
N ASN A 201 -43.57 -6.02 14.33
CA ASN A 201 -43.35 -6.87 13.16
C ASN A 201 -42.58 -6.12 12.05
N ILE A 202 -41.49 -5.45 12.43
CA ILE A 202 -40.66 -4.67 11.51
C ILE A 202 -39.34 -5.39 11.24
N ALA A 203 -39.03 -5.64 9.97
CA ALA A 203 -37.72 -6.06 9.50
C ALA A 203 -36.88 -4.83 9.11
N ILE A 204 -35.60 -4.87 9.43
CA ILE A 204 -34.58 -3.93 9.00
C ILE A 204 -33.58 -4.72 8.17
N GLU A 205 -33.37 -4.30 6.93
CA GLU A 205 -32.42 -4.90 5.99
C GLU A 205 -31.34 -3.86 5.67
N PHE A 206 -30.08 -4.21 5.89
CA PHE A 206 -28.93 -3.38 5.56
C PHE A 206 -28.24 -3.94 4.32
N LEU A 207 -28.23 -3.18 3.24
CA LEU A 207 -27.73 -3.64 1.95
C LEU A 207 -26.37 -3.02 1.64
N GLY A 208 -25.33 -3.86 1.68
CA GLY A 208 -24.01 -3.49 1.17
C GLY A 208 -24.06 -3.21 -0.34
N CYS A 209 -23.63 -2.03 -0.78
CA CYS A 209 -23.79 -1.58 -2.16
C CYS A 209 -22.99 -2.46 -3.14
N ALA A 210 -21.78 -2.87 -2.74
CA ALA A 210 -20.90 -3.74 -3.52
C ALA A 210 -21.49 -5.15 -3.73
N TRP A 211 -22.20 -5.66 -2.72
CA TRP A 211 -22.74 -7.00 -2.68
C TRP A 211 -24.10 -7.11 -3.37
N HIS A 212 -25.01 -6.17 -3.06
CA HIS A 212 -26.40 -6.20 -3.54
C HIS A 212 -26.60 -5.40 -4.85
N GLY A 213 -25.55 -4.81 -5.42
CA GLY A 213 -25.61 -4.20 -6.74
C GLY A 213 -26.31 -2.84 -6.79
N HIS A 214 -26.02 -1.95 -5.84
CA HIS A 214 -26.64 -0.61 -5.82
C HIS A 214 -26.24 0.22 -7.05
N GLU A 215 -27.15 1.08 -7.50
CA GLU A 215 -26.93 1.96 -8.68
C GLU A 215 -25.80 2.97 -8.49
N CYS A 216 -25.34 3.21 -7.24
CA CYS A 216 -24.19 4.07 -6.98
C CYS A 216 -22.85 3.45 -7.42
N LEU A 217 -22.79 2.11 -7.62
CA LEU A 217 -21.58 1.39 -8.02
C LEU A 217 -21.72 0.65 -9.35
N TYR A 218 -22.92 0.17 -9.67
CA TYR A 218 -23.13 -0.75 -10.79
C TYR A 218 -24.25 -0.33 -11.72
N ARG A 219 -24.08 -0.70 -12.98
CA ARG A 219 -25.17 -0.79 -13.97
C ARG A 219 -25.84 -2.17 -13.87
N PRO A 220 -27.11 -2.31 -14.29
CA PRO A 220 -27.89 -3.54 -14.10
C PRO A 220 -27.23 -4.85 -14.59
N HIS A 221 -26.40 -4.79 -15.63
CA HIS A 221 -25.75 -5.96 -16.25
C HIS A 221 -24.33 -6.24 -15.73
N GLU A 222 -23.80 -5.41 -14.83
CA GLU A 222 -22.46 -5.61 -14.26
C GLU A 222 -22.50 -6.66 -13.14
N ILE A 223 -21.42 -7.42 -13.01
CA ILE A 223 -21.26 -8.47 -12.01
C ILE A 223 -20.83 -7.83 -10.68
N CYS A 224 -21.62 -8.07 -9.64
CA CYS A 224 -21.40 -7.61 -8.27
C CYS A 224 -20.41 -8.53 -7.53
N LEU A 225 -20.02 -8.14 -6.31
CA LEU A 225 -19.06 -8.92 -5.49
C LEU A 225 -19.50 -10.38 -5.25
N ASN A 226 -20.81 -10.63 -5.24
CA ASN A 226 -21.39 -11.95 -5.02
C ASN A 226 -21.46 -12.83 -6.29
N GLY A 227 -20.87 -12.38 -7.41
CA GLY A 227 -20.86 -13.10 -8.69
C GLY A 227 -22.20 -13.08 -9.44
N LYS A 228 -23.17 -12.28 -9.00
CA LYS A 228 -24.47 -12.08 -9.67
C LYS A 228 -24.53 -10.72 -10.33
N THR A 229 -25.42 -10.54 -11.31
CA THR A 229 -25.65 -9.22 -11.90
C THR A 229 -26.41 -8.32 -10.93
N ALA A 230 -26.21 -7.01 -11.02
CA ALA A 230 -26.97 -6.05 -10.21
C ALA A 230 -28.48 -6.20 -10.40
N LEU A 231 -28.94 -6.45 -11.64
CA LEU A 231 -30.36 -6.70 -11.94
C LEU A 231 -30.89 -7.95 -11.23
N TYR A 232 -30.13 -9.05 -11.22
CA TYR A 232 -30.53 -10.26 -10.52
C TYR A 232 -30.64 -10.01 -9.02
N ASN A 233 -29.72 -9.25 -8.44
CA ASN A 233 -29.77 -8.90 -7.02
C ASN A 233 -31.00 -8.04 -6.71
N ASP A 234 -31.35 -7.07 -7.55
CA ASP A 234 -32.56 -6.25 -7.40
C ASP A 234 -33.84 -7.11 -7.48
N ASP A 235 -33.94 -8.02 -8.46
CA ASP A 235 -35.06 -8.95 -8.59
C ASP A 235 -35.23 -9.81 -7.33
N THR A 236 -34.13 -10.41 -6.83
CA THR A 236 -34.16 -11.24 -5.61
C THR A 236 -34.48 -10.45 -4.35
N LEU A 237 -34.05 -9.19 -4.27
CA LEU A 237 -34.41 -8.28 -3.18
C LEU A 237 -35.92 -7.98 -3.21
N ASN A 238 -36.48 -7.70 -4.38
CA ASN A 238 -37.91 -7.46 -4.55
C ASN A 238 -38.74 -8.70 -4.20
N GLU A 239 -38.30 -9.90 -4.60
CA GLU A 239 -38.91 -11.16 -4.17
C GLU A 239 -38.88 -11.33 -2.64
N ARG A 240 -37.73 -11.06 -2.01
CA ARG A 240 -37.57 -11.12 -0.56
C ARG A 240 -38.51 -10.16 0.17
N ILE A 241 -38.62 -8.91 -0.29
CA ILE A 241 -39.54 -7.92 0.28
C ILE A 241 -40.99 -8.40 0.18
N ASN A 242 -41.38 -8.96 -0.96
CA ASN A 242 -42.72 -9.49 -1.17
C ASN A 242 -43.02 -10.67 -0.24
N LEU A 243 -42.06 -11.57 -0.02
CA LEU A 243 -42.22 -12.67 0.93
C LEU A 243 -42.44 -12.16 2.36
N LEU A 244 -41.65 -11.19 2.82
CA LEU A 244 -41.82 -10.59 4.14
C LEU A 244 -43.17 -9.89 4.28
N LYS A 245 -43.58 -9.15 3.24
CA LYS A 245 -44.88 -8.47 3.21
C LYS A 245 -46.05 -9.44 3.32
N ASN A 246 -45.96 -10.61 2.67
CA ASN A 246 -46.99 -11.65 2.77
C ASN A 246 -47.14 -12.24 4.18
N GLU A 247 -46.07 -12.22 4.98
CA GLU A 247 -46.09 -12.57 6.40
C GLU A 247 -46.48 -11.39 7.32
N ASN A 248 -47.08 -10.33 6.75
CA ASN A 248 -47.42 -9.08 7.45
C ASN A 248 -46.23 -8.39 8.13
N ILE A 249 -45.00 -8.62 7.66
CA ILE A 249 -43.80 -7.94 8.15
C ILE A 249 -43.59 -6.67 7.33
N ARG A 250 -43.41 -5.55 8.04
CA ARG A 250 -43.03 -4.28 7.40
C ARG A 250 -41.51 -4.20 7.31
N THR A 251 -40.98 -4.12 6.10
CA THR A 251 -39.53 -4.05 5.85
C THR A 251 -39.08 -2.60 5.63
N TYR A 252 -38.00 -2.20 6.28
CA TYR A 252 -37.23 -0.99 5.97
C TYR A 252 -35.85 -1.38 5.46
N ILE A 253 -35.42 -0.73 4.39
CA ILE A 253 -34.18 -1.01 3.69
C ILE A 253 -33.28 0.20 3.84
N PHE A 254 -32.01 -0.04 4.12
CA PHE A 254 -30.98 0.99 4.22
C PHE A 254 -29.78 0.56 3.38
N TRP A 255 -29.40 1.38 2.41
CA TRP A 255 -28.19 1.13 1.63
C TRP A 255 -26.96 1.66 2.33
N GLU A 256 -25.86 0.92 2.20
CA GLU A 256 -24.57 1.29 2.79
C GLU A 256 -24.15 2.71 2.43
N CYS A 257 -24.27 3.13 1.17
CA CYS A 257 -23.89 4.47 0.74
C CYS A 257 -24.74 5.59 1.37
N GLU A 258 -26.02 5.32 1.67
CA GLU A 258 -26.91 6.27 2.34
C GLU A 258 -26.51 6.46 3.80
N VAL A 259 -26.14 5.35 4.46
CA VAL A 259 -25.64 5.36 5.83
C VAL A 259 -24.28 6.05 5.92
N VAL A 260 -23.38 5.78 4.96
CA VAL A 260 -22.08 6.49 4.87
C VAL A 260 -22.29 7.98 4.70
N LYS A 261 -23.18 8.42 3.80
CA LYS A 261 -23.50 9.84 3.65
C LYS A 261 -24.12 10.44 4.93
N ALA A 262 -24.99 9.70 5.60
CA ALA A 262 -25.56 10.15 6.87
C ALA A 262 -24.51 10.32 7.97
N LEU A 263 -23.42 9.54 7.96
CA LEU A 263 -22.29 9.71 8.89
C LEU A 263 -21.53 11.00 8.62
N GLU A 264 -21.34 11.36 7.35
CA GLU A 264 -20.71 12.62 6.94
C GLU A 264 -21.53 13.83 7.39
N ASP A 265 -22.85 13.74 7.26
CA ASP A 265 -23.78 14.85 7.56
C ASP A 265 -24.17 14.94 9.05
N ASN A 266 -23.97 13.88 9.84
CA ASN A 266 -24.40 13.80 11.24
C ASN A 266 -23.25 13.51 12.21
N PRO A 267 -22.63 14.55 12.79
CA PRO A 267 -21.53 14.40 13.74
C PRO A 267 -21.87 13.54 14.97
N GLN A 268 -23.13 13.55 15.44
CA GLN A 268 -23.54 12.71 16.56
C GLN A 268 -23.56 11.23 16.18
N MET A 269 -23.99 10.93 14.96
CA MET A 269 -23.98 9.56 14.44
C MET A 269 -22.55 9.09 14.23
N SER A 270 -21.69 9.93 13.66
CA SER A 270 -20.26 9.63 13.50
C SER A 270 -19.60 9.29 14.83
N LEU A 271 -19.79 10.16 15.85
CA LEU A 271 -19.22 9.93 17.18
C LEU A 271 -19.73 8.63 17.81
N PHE A 272 -21.03 8.35 17.71
CA PHE A 272 -21.60 7.09 18.21
C PHE A 272 -21.03 5.86 17.49
N PHE A 273 -20.78 5.96 16.19
CA PHE A 273 -20.14 4.89 15.42
C PHE A 273 -18.69 4.67 15.86
N ASP A 274 -17.96 5.75 16.12
CA ASP A 274 -16.56 5.69 16.58
C ASP A 274 -16.46 5.09 17.99
N GLU A 275 -17.39 5.43 18.91
CA GLU A 275 -17.45 4.87 20.26
C GLU A 275 -17.76 3.37 20.31
N LEU A 276 -18.40 2.83 19.27
CA LEU A 276 -18.74 1.41 19.21
C LEU A 276 -17.54 0.58 18.73
N PRO A 277 -17.08 -0.41 19.52
CA PRO A 277 -16.02 -1.30 19.08
C PRO A 277 -16.46 -2.11 17.87
N ASP A 278 -15.61 -2.21 16.85
CA ASP A 278 -15.84 -3.13 15.73
C ASP A 278 -15.54 -4.57 16.15
N THR A 279 -16.58 -5.28 16.56
CA THR A 279 -16.50 -6.71 16.88
C THR A 279 -16.93 -7.60 15.71
N GLY A 280 -16.91 -7.07 14.49
CA GLY A 280 -17.19 -7.84 13.27
C GLY A 280 -16.10 -8.85 12.93
N PRO A 281 -16.23 -9.59 11.82
CA PRO A 281 -15.22 -10.54 11.39
C PRO A 281 -13.85 -9.87 11.15
N LEU A 282 -12.78 -10.66 11.26
CA LEU A 282 -11.41 -10.23 10.97
C LEU A 282 -11.17 -10.16 9.47
N PHE A 283 -10.85 -8.97 8.95
CA PHE A 283 -10.39 -8.82 7.57
C PHE A 283 -8.91 -8.47 7.54
N PRO A 284 -8.04 -9.27 6.87
CA PRO A 284 -6.60 -9.00 6.82
C PRO A 284 -6.24 -7.60 6.30
N ARG A 285 -7.08 -7.02 5.44
CA ARG A 285 -6.91 -5.66 4.91
C ARG A 285 -6.94 -4.59 6.00
N ASP A 286 -7.60 -4.84 7.13
CA ASP A 286 -7.66 -3.91 8.27
C ASP A 286 -6.31 -3.81 8.99
N ALA A 287 -5.46 -4.83 8.91
CA ALA A 287 -4.07 -4.77 9.38
C ALA A 287 -3.11 -4.13 8.37
N PHE A 288 -3.54 -3.88 7.13
CA PHE A 288 -2.68 -3.39 6.06
C PHE A 288 -2.55 -1.87 6.07
N HIS A 289 -1.38 -1.40 6.55
CA HIS A 289 -1.05 0.01 6.67
C HIS A 289 0.17 0.36 5.81
N GLY A 290 0.24 1.63 5.37
CA GLY A 290 1.41 2.17 4.69
C GLY A 290 2.55 2.49 5.66
N GLY A 291 3.61 3.13 5.14
CA GLY A 291 4.72 3.62 5.96
C GLY A 291 4.26 4.64 7.00
N ARG A 292 4.82 4.55 8.23
CA ARG A 292 4.56 5.52 9.29
C ARG A 292 5.19 6.87 8.92
N THR A 293 4.34 7.87 8.71
CA THR A 293 4.75 9.27 8.54
C THR A 293 4.15 10.09 9.67
N GLY A 294 4.99 10.72 10.49
CA GLY A 294 4.53 11.50 11.64
C GLY A 294 5.58 12.53 12.05
N PRO A 295 5.47 13.80 11.61
CA PRO A 295 6.39 14.84 12.07
C PRO A 295 6.20 15.06 13.56
N LEU A 296 7.31 15.05 14.32
CA LEU A 296 7.27 15.33 15.76
C LEU A 296 7.27 16.84 16.03
N SER A 297 7.89 17.61 15.14
CA SER A 297 7.86 19.07 15.11
C SER A 297 7.87 19.53 13.65
N LEU A 298 7.06 20.55 13.33
CA LEU A 298 6.92 21.07 11.96
C LEU A 298 7.91 22.21 11.66
N LYS A 299 8.44 22.87 12.70
CA LYS A 299 9.40 23.98 12.58
C LYS A 299 10.38 23.91 13.74
N CYS A 300 11.67 23.94 13.44
CA CYS A 300 12.70 24.31 14.41
C CYS A 300 12.80 25.84 14.41
N ASN A 301 12.47 26.51 15.51
CA ASN A 301 12.58 27.97 15.60
C ASN A 301 13.96 28.35 16.11
N LEU A 302 14.73 29.07 15.28
CA LEU A 302 16.09 29.53 15.59
C LEU A 302 16.13 31.02 15.95
N GLU A 303 14.98 31.70 15.96
CA GLU A 303 14.89 33.12 16.31
C GLU A 303 15.28 33.34 17.78
N GLY A 304 16.35 34.12 18.00
CA GLY A 304 16.88 34.42 19.34
C GLY A 304 18.06 33.54 19.77
N ASP A 305 18.42 32.53 18.99
CA ASP A 305 19.50 31.56 19.29
C ASP A 305 20.78 31.82 18.47
N GLY A 306 21.08 33.10 18.23
CA GLY A 306 22.13 33.57 17.29
C GLY A 306 23.57 33.20 17.63
N GLU A 307 23.81 32.51 18.75
CA GLU A 307 25.13 32.03 19.17
C GLU A 307 25.28 30.50 19.04
N ASN A 308 24.19 29.76 18.77
CA ASN A 308 24.20 28.30 18.70
C ASN A 308 24.19 27.80 17.25
N GLU A 309 25.17 26.95 16.90
CA GLU A 309 25.15 26.17 15.66
C GLU A 309 24.30 24.92 15.85
N TYR A 310 23.38 24.68 14.91
CA TYR A 310 22.54 23.47 14.89
C TYR A 310 22.96 22.57 13.73
N GLU A 311 23.16 21.29 14.04
CA GLU A 311 23.36 20.25 13.03
C GLU A 311 22.06 19.48 12.82
N ILE A 312 21.67 19.28 11.55
CA ILE A 312 20.55 18.42 11.17
C ILE A 312 21.12 17.13 10.61
N SER A 313 20.98 16.04 11.34
CA SER A 313 21.33 14.70 10.85
C SER A 313 20.14 14.03 10.18
N CYS A 314 20.34 13.48 8.98
CA CYS A 314 19.34 12.71 8.25
C CYS A 314 19.76 11.24 8.18
N TYR A 315 18.94 10.36 8.73
CA TYR A 315 19.14 8.91 8.68
C TYR A 315 18.12 8.29 7.74
N ASP A 316 18.59 7.53 6.76
CA ASP A 316 17.76 6.82 5.78
C ASP A 316 18.16 5.34 5.76
N VAL A 317 17.16 4.46 5.90
CA VAL A 317 17.38 3.01 5.77
C VAL A 317 17.44 2.67 4.29
N VAL A 318 18.63 2.29 3.83
CA VAL A 318 18.84 1.91 2.43
C VAL A 318 18.03 0.65 2.11
N SER A 319 16.99 0.80 1.28
CA SER A 319 16.15 -0.31 0.83
C SER A 319 15.40 -1.02 1.98
N LEU A 320 14.70 -0.26 2.82
CA LEU A 320 13.91 -0.79 3.95
C LEU A 320 13.02 -1.99 3.59
N TYR A 321 12.10 -1.86 2.63
CA TYR A 321 11.19 -2.96 2.27
C TYR A 321 11.92 -4.19 1.72
N PRO A 322 12.89 -4.07 0.79
CA PRO A 322 13.70 -5.22 0.39
C PRO A 322 14.46 -5.89 1.55
N ALA A 323 14.95 -5.13 2.53
CA ALA A 323 15.59 -5.71 3.71
C ALA A 323 14.59 -6.54 4.53
N VAL A 324 13.35 -6.05 4.71
CA VAL A 324 12.27 -6.83 5.33
C VAL A 324 11.99 -8.09 4.49
N ASN A 325 11.82 -7.98 3.18
CA ASN A 325 11.58 -9.12 2.28
C ASN A 325 12.72 -10.17 2.30
N PHE A 326 13.94 -9.77 2.66
CA PHE A 326 15.10 -10.66 2.75
C PHE A 326 15.20 -11.40 4.11
N TYR A 327 14.92 -10.71 5.21
CA TYR A 327 15.14 -11.21 6.57
C TYR A 327 13.87 -11.67 7.29
N ALA A 328 12.69 -11.21 6.88
CA ALA A 328 11.44 -11.52 7.57
C ALA A 328 10.92 -12.92 7.23
N PHE A 329 10.21 -13.49 8.19
CA PHE A 329 9.44 -14.70 8.00
C PHE A 329 8.04 -14.33 7.50
N TYR A 330 7.58 -15.03 6.46
CA TYR A 330 6.25 -14.90 5.88
C TYR A 330 5.41 -16.16 6.14
N PRO A 331 4.09 -16.00 6.36
CA PRO A 331 3.20 -17.15 6.46
C PRO A 331 3.04 -17.83 5.10
N ILE A 332 2.95 -19.15 5.08
CA ILE A 332 2.70 -19.95 3.87
C ILE A 332 1.48 -20.84 4.02
N GLY A 333 0.83 -21.15 2.90
CA GLY A 333 -0.44 -21.87 2.86
C GLY A 333 -1.63 -21.04 3.34
N HIS A 334 -2.70 -21.73 3.71
CA HIS A 334 -3.92 -21.11 4.25
C HIS A 334 -3.86 -21.07 5.79
N PRO A 335 -4.33 -19.98 6.43
CA PRO A 335 -4.50 -19.93 7.87
C PRO A 335 -5.61 -20.85 8.34
N GLU A 336 -5.52 -21.25 9.60
CA GLU A 336 -6.66 -21.68 10.40
C GLU A 336 -7.38 -20.46 10.96
N LEU A 337 -8.70 -20.38 10.76
CA LEU A 337 -9.53 -19.37 11.43
C LEU A 337 -9.97 -19.89 12.80
N LEU A 338 -9.61 -19.15 13.84
CA LEU A 338 -9.98 -19.41 15.23
C LEU A 338 -10.94 -18.32 15.71
N ASP A 339 -12.23 -18.62 15.77
CA ASP A 339 -13.27 -17.74 16.33
C ASP A 339 -13.40 -17.95 17.85
N LEU A 340 -12.47 -17.36 18.61
CA LEU A 340 -12.33 -17.61 20.05
C LEU A 340 -13.35 -16.84 20.89
N ASN A 341 -13.51 -15.54 20.64
CA ASN A 341 -14.31 -14.62 21.45
C ASN A 341 -14.07 -14.76 22.97
N LEU A 342 -12.80 -14.77 23.39
CA LEU A 342 -12.37 -15.01 24.76
C LEU A 342 -11.88 -13.72 25.44
N ASP A 343 -12.22 -13.56 26.71
CA ASP A 343 -11.57 -12.57 27.57
C ASP A 343 -10.18 -13.09 27.96
N ILE A 344 -9.16 -12.24 27.82
CA ILE A 344 -7.75 -12.58 27.99
C ILE A 344 -7.05 -11.51 28.85
N ASN A 345 -5.80 -11.75 29.21
CA ASN A 345 -4.94 -10.75 29.85
C ASN A 345 -3.51 -10.88 29.33
N TRP A 346 -3.33 -10.65 28.03
CA TRP A 346 -2.01 -10.71 27.40
C TRP A 346 -1.30 -9.38 27.62
N THR A 347 -0.10 -9.45 28.16
CA THR A 347 0.71 -8.30 28.57
C THR A 347 2.14 -8.39 28.07
N LYS A 348 2.56 -9.55 27.56
CA LYS A 348 3.91 -9.79 27.05
C LYS A 348 3.86 -10.57 25.73
N PRO A 349 4.90 -10.47 24.89
CA PRO A 349 4.97 -11.20 23.62
C PRO A 349 4.77 -12.71 23.75
N GLU A 350 5.22 -13.31 24.85
CA GLU A 350 5.12 -14.76 25.06
C GLU A 350 3.67 -15.24 25.23
N ASP A 351 2.76 -14.34 25.61
CA ASP A 351 1.34 -14.63 25.79
C ASP A 351 0.62 -14.91 24.45
N LEU A 352 1.21 -14.56 23.31
CA LEU A 352 0.67 -14.89 21.99
C LEU A 352 0.76 -16.39 21.69
N SER A 353 1.73 -17.10 22.28
CA SER A 353 1.97 -18.51 22.00
C SER A 353 0.75 -19.36 22.36
N PRO A 354 0.31 -20.31 21.50
CA PRO A 354 1.00 -20.80 20.30
C PRO A 354 0.59 -20.08 19.00
N TYR A 355 -0.13 -18.97 19.07
CA TYR A 355 -0.70 -18.30 17.91
C TYR A 355 0.28 -17.38 17.20
N ARG A 356 0.29 -17.42 15.86
CA ARG A 356 1.09 -16.53 15.01
C ARG A 356 0.35 -16.23 13.72
N GLY A 357 0.19 -14.94 13.39
CA GLY A 357 -0.58 -14.52 12.22
C GLY A 357 -1.26 -13.17 12.43
N ILE A 358 -2.54 -13.08 12.08
CA ILE A 358 -3.33 -11.84 12.18
C ILE A 358 -4.38 -12.03 13.28
N PHE A 359 -4.54 -11.03 14.13
CA PHE A 359 -5.41 -11.06 15.29
C PHE A 359 -6.43 -9.94 15.21
N LYS A 360 -7.65 -10.18 15.69
CA LYS A 360 -8.64 -9.14 16.01
C LYS A 360 -8.89 -9.16 17.52
N LEU A 361 -8.53 -8.09 18.21
CA LEU A 361 -8.53 -8.04 19.66
C LEU A 361 -8.84 -6.63 20.20
N PHE A 362 -9.33 -6.57 21.44
CA PHE A 362 -9.42 -5.32 22.19
C PHE A 362 -8.10 -5.06 22.91
N ILE A 363 -7.47 -3.94 22.59
CA ILE A 363 -6.18 -3.52 23.16
C ILE A 363 -6.30 -2.23 23.95
N ILE A 364 -5.51 -2.12 25.00
CA ILE A 364 -5.38 -0.94 25.85
C ILE A 364 -3.91 -0.48 25.78
N PRO A 365 -3.64 0.72 25.22
CA PRO A 365 -2.30 1.29 25.24
C PRO A 365 -1.79 1.59 26.67
N PRO A 366 -0.48 1.70 26.88
CA PRO A 366 0.06 2.23 28.14
C PRO A 366 -0.34 3.69 28.35
N ASP A 367 -0.26 4.19 29.58
CA ASP A 367 -0.59 5.59 29.89
C ASP A 367 0.39 6.58 29.26
N ASP A 368 1.62 6.12 28.99
CA ASP A 368 2.69 6.95 28.45
C ASP A 368 3.62 6.15 27.55
N LEU A 369 3.71 6.58 26.30
CA LEU A 369 4.61 6.01 25.31
C LEU A 369 4.89 7.04 24.22
N TYR A 370 6.17 7.37 24.06
CA TYR A 370 6.61 8.43 23.15
C TYR A 370 6.21 8.19 21.69
N LEU A 371 6.26 6.92 21.25
CA LEU A 371 5.85 6.47 19.92
C LEU A 371 4.83 5.33 20.09
N PRO A 372 3.52 5.61 20.02
CA PRO A 372 2.50 4.56 20.03
C PRO A 372 2.72 3.60 18.86
N VAL A 373 2.36 2.32 19.04
CA VAL A 373 2.72 1.22 18.13
C VAL A 373 1.56 0.88 17.20
N ILE A 374 0.37 0.64 17.76
CA ILE A 374 -0.80 0.22 16.99
C ILE A 374 -1.62 1.45 16.61
N PRO A 375 -1.91 1.67 15.31
CA PRO A 375 -2.75 2.77 14.87
C PRO A 375 -4.23 2.42 14.85
N GLU A 376 -5.08 3.44 14.79
CA GLU A 376 -6.52 3.34 14.53
C GLU A 376 -6.91 4.36 13.44
N ARG A 377 -7.93 4.03 12.63
CA ARG A 377 -8.51 5.00 11.69
C ARG A 377 -9.62 5.78 12.39
N ILE A 378 -9.35 7.05 12.66
CA ILE A 378 -10.27 7.98 13.32
C ILE A 378 -10.42 9.20 12.42
N HIS A 379 -11.66 9.65 12.19
CA HIS A 379 -11.96 10.80 11.30
C HIS A 379 -11.31 10.67 9.90
N GLY A 380 -11.28 9.45 9.35
CA GLY A 380 -10.68 9.15 8.05
C GLY A 380 -9.15 9.18 8.00
N LYS A 381 -8.46 9.41 9.11
CA LYS A 381 -6.99 9.48 9.20
C LYS A 381 -6.45 8.32 10.02
N LEU A 382 -5.26 7.85 9.67
CA LEU A 382 -4.53 6.86 10.47
C LEU A 382 -3.81 7.57 11.62
N ILE A 383 -4.23 7.32 12.86
CA ILE A 383 -3.75 8.01 14.05
C ILE A 383 -3.10 7.01 15.01
N PHE A 384 -1.95 7.40 15.58
CA PHE A 384 -1.27 6.67 16.64
C PHE A 384 -1.54 7.38 17.97
N HIS A 385 -2.38 6.80 18.83
CA HIS A 385 -2.84 7.42 20.09
C HIS A 385 -2.69 6.46 21.29
N LEU A 386 -2.84 7.00 22.51
CA LEU A 386 -2.81 6.23 23.77
C LEU A 386 -4.16 6.17 24.50
N CYS A 387 -5.17 6.85 23.95
CA CYS A 387 -6.55 6.84 24.43
C CYS A 387 -7.47 7.06 23.24
N HIS A 388 -8.31 6.06 22.93
CA HIS A 388 -9.31 6.13 21.87
C HIS A 388 -10.28 7.30 22.10
N GLN A 389 -10.89 7.40 23.29
CA GLN A 389 -11.83 8.49 23.60
C GLN A 389 -11.23 9.90 23.41
N CYS A 390 -9.98 10.12 23.83
CA CYS A 390 -9.32 11.41 23.60
C CYS A 390 -9.11 11.69 22.11
N ALA A 391 -8.86 10.66 21.30
CA ALA A 391 -8.58 10.81 19.88
C ALA A 391 -9.87 11.10 19.08
N ILE A 392 -11.00 10.49 19.45
CA ILE A 392 -12.29 10.76 18.80
C ILE A 392 -12.87 12.13 19.19
N GLU A 393 -12.64 12.58 20.43
CA GLU A 393 -13.08 13.88 20.93
C GLU A 393 -12.23 15.07 20.42
N MET A 394 -11.03 14.79 19.89
CA MET A 394 -10.18 15.84 19.34
C MET A 394 -10.61 16.25 17.94
N GLU A 395 -10.57 17.55 17.67
CA GLU A 395 -10.80 18.07 16.31
C GLU A 395 -9.79 17.48 15.31
N PRO A 396 -10.25 17.06 14.11
CA PRO A 396 -9.38 16.47 13.11
C PRO A 396 -8.18 17.35 12.75
N GLY A 397 -6.97 16.80 12.87
CA GLY A 397 -5.72 17.51 12.54
C GLY A 397 -5.09 18.27 13.71
N VAL A 398 -5.70 18.26 14.90
CA VAL A 398 -5.10 18.80 16.13
C VAL A 398 -4.34 17.70 16.85
N ALA A 399 -3.06 17.96 17.19
CA ALA A 399 -2.26 17.08 18.04
C ALA A 399 -1.98 17.77 19.39
N LYS A 400 -2.51 17.23 20.48
CA LYS A 400 -2.16 17.67 21.85
C LYS A 400 -0.87 16.99 22.34
N ARG A 401 0.22 17.08 21.57
CA ARG A 401 1.53 16.66 22.04
C ARG A 401 2.24 17.86 22.65
N ARG A 402 2.48 17.84 23.97
CA ARG A 402 3.34 18.85 24.59
C ARG A 402 4.79 18.44 24.33
N GLU A 403 5.52 19.23 23.55
CA GLU A 403 6.98 19.08 23.45
C GLU A 403 7.54 19.06 24.89
N ASN A 404 8.33 18.02 25.20
CA ASN A 404 9.07 17.85 26.47
C ASN A 404 8.34 17.41 27.74
N ARG A 405 7.20 16.71 27.66
CA ARG A 405 6.63 16.04 28.85
C ARG A 405 6.32 14.57 28.57
N TYR A 406 7.10 13.68 29.19
CA TYR A 406 6.59 12.38 29.60
C TYR A 406 5.46 12.62 30.61
N SER A 407 4.51 11.70 30.68
CA SER A 407 3.78 11.58 31.93
C SER A 407 4.82 11.39 33.02
N ASP A 408 4.79 12.18 34.07
CA ASP A 408 5.58 11.94 35.29
C ASP A 408 5.03 10.73 36.07
N GLY A 409 4.59 9.68 35.35
CA GLY A 409 3.76 8.59 35.85
C GLY A 409 2.28 8.94 36.04
N ARG A 410 1.82 10.13 35.59
CA ARG A 410 0.42 10.57 35.75
C ARG A 410 -0.42 10.33 34.50
N ARG A 411 -1.59 9.71 34.67
CA ARG A 411 -2.57 9.49 33.60
C ARG A 411 -2.93 10.81 32.91
N TRP A 412 -2.78 10.87 31.58
CA TRP A 412 -3.02 12.08 30.77
C TRP A 412 -4.49 12.45 30.64
N CYS A 413 -5.38 11.49 30.82
CA CYS A 413 -6.82 11.66 30.77
C CYS A 413 -7.47 10.90 31.93
N GLN A 414 -8.73 11.22 32.22
CA GLN A 414 -9.52 10.54 33.26
C GLN A 414 -10.29 9.33 32.72
N HIS A 415 -10.15 9.03 31.43
CA HIS A 415 -10.85 7.94 30.76
C HIS A 415 -10.42 6.58 31.30
N ASP A 416 -11.37 5.69 31.53
CA ASP A 416 -11.11 4.33 31.99
C ASP A 416 -10.49 3.44 30.89
N ASP A 417 -10.14 2.21 31.24
CA ASP A 417 -9.52 1.27 30.30
C ASP A 417 -10.43 0.91 29.11
N LYS A 418 -11.75 0.95 29.31
CA LYS A 418 -12.73 0.63 28.27
C LYS A 418 -12.86 1.78 27.26
N GLN A 419 -12.76 3.02 27.74
CA GLN A 419 -12.73 4.24 26.91
C GLN A 419 -11.37 4.47 26.24
N ARG A 420 -10.28 4.03 26.87
CA ARG A 420 -8.92 4.16 26.32
C ARG A 420 -8.61 3.12 25.26
N GLY A 421 -9.07 1.89 25.48
CA GLY A 421 -8.84 0.80 24.56
C GLY A 421 -9.74 0.85 23.33
N PHE A 422 -9.38 0.07 22.33
CA PHE A 422 -10.09 -0.03 21.06
C PHE A 422 -9.89 -1.41 20.46
N VAL A 423 -10.73 -1.78 19.48
CA VAL A 423 -10.56 -3.02 18.73
C VAL A 423 -9.60 -2.78 17.57
N SER A 424 -8.57 -3.61 17.49
CA SER A 424 -7.59 -3.55 16.40
C SER A 424 -7.49 -4.89 15.70
N THR A 425 -7.33 -4.84 14.38
CA THR A 425 -6.82 -5.96 13.58
C THR A 425 -5.34 -5.73 13.30
N THR A 426 -4.47 -6.63 13.75
CA THR A 426 -3.01 -6.44 13.70
C THR A 426 -2.28 -7.76 13.49
N CYS A 427 -1.10 -7.73 12.87
CA CYS A 427 -0.24 -8.90 12.75
C CYS A 427 0.52 -9.16 14.06
N SER A 428 1.03 -10.39 14.22
CA SER A 428 1.78 -10.81 15.41
C SER A 428 3.00 -9.92 15.67
N VAL A 429 3.73 -9.52 14.63
CA VAL A 429 4.97 -8.74 14.76
C VAL A 429 4.71 -7.37 15.41
N GLU A 430 3.69 -6.64 14.97
CA GLU A 430 3.29 -5.38 15.60
C GLU A 430 2.72 -5.60 17.00
N LEU A 431 1.96 -6.68 17.22
CA LEU A 431 1.37 -6.99 18.53
C LEU A 431 2.45 -7.34 19.57
N GLU A 432 3.45 -8.15 19.21
CA GLU A 432 4.62 -8.46 20.03
C GLU A 432 5.34 -7.16 20.43
N LEU A 433 5.61 -6.28 19.46
CA LEU A 433 6.20 -4.97 19.74
C LEU A 433 5.30 -4.17 20.70
N ALA A 434 3.99 -4.11 20.47
CA ALA A 434 3.06 -3.38 21.31
C ALA A 434 3.06 -3.88 22.76
N LEU A 435 2.95 -5.20 22.98
CA LEU A 435 2.99 -5.80 24.31
C LEU A 435 4.34 -5.52 25.00
N SER A 436 5.45 -5.62 24.27
CA SER A 436 6.79 -5.25 24.82
C SER A 436 6.89 -3.79 25.26
N ARG A 437 6.04 -2.91 24.71
CA ARG A 437 5.94 -1.49 25.05
C ARG A 437 4.81 -1.17 26.04
N GLY A 438 4.24 -2.18 26.70
CA GLY A 438 3.27 -2.00 27.78
C GLY A 438 1.81 -1.93 27.35
N TYR A 439 1.49 -2.30 26.11
CA TYR A 439 0.08 -2.53 25.72
C TYR A 439 -0.45 -3.77 26.44
N ARG A 440 -1.76 -3.83 26.63
CA ARG A 440 -2.46 -5.00 27.15
C ARG A 440 -3.59 -5.39 26.22
N ALA A 441 -3.75 -6.67 25.94
CA ALA A 441 -4.93 -7.20 25.26
C ALA A 441 -5.87 -7.86 26.28
N THR A 442 -7.14 -7.43 26.30
CA THR A 442 -8.12 -7.93 27.28
C THR A 442 -9.21 -8.80 26.67
N LYS A 443 -9.32 -8.83 25.34
CA LYS A 443 -10.26 -9.71 24.63
C LYS A 443 -9.72 -10.06 23.26
N VAL A 444 -9.78 -11.32 22.87
CA VAL A 444 -9.50 -11.80 21.52
C VAL A 444 -10.80 -12.23 20.86
N TYR A 445 -11.12 -11.67 19.70
CA TYR A 445 -12.32 -12.00 18.95
C TYR A 445 -12.05 -13.18 18.02
N SER A 446 -11.03 -13.06 17.17
CA SER A 446 -10.65 -14.09 16.22
C SER A 446 -9.18 -13.99 15.83
N ILE A 447 -8.63 -15.09 15.31
CA ILE A 447 -7.23 -15.18 14.85
C ILE A 447 -7.21 -15.89 13.50
N TYR A 448 -6.45 -15.36 12.54
CA TYR A 448 -5.96 -16.11 11.40
C TYR A 448 -4.57 -16.61 11.76
N ASN A 449 -4.49 -17.89 12.11
CA ASN A 449 -3.27 -18.53 12.59
C ASN A 449 -2.60 -19.32 11.46
N TRP A 450 -1.30 -19.11 11.24
CA TRP A 450 -0.50 -19.92 10.32
C TRP A 450 0.47 -20.78 11.11
N GLU A 451 0.39 -22.09 10.91
CA GLU A 451 1.34 -23.05 11.48
C GLU A 451 2.71 -22.93 10.80
N GLU A 452 2.72 -22.75 9.48
CA GLU A 452 3.94 -22.74 8.68
C GLU A 452 4.37 -21.34 8.26
N TRP A 453 5.67 -21.07 8.45
CA TRP A 453 6.32 -19.81 8.09
C TRP A 453 7.66 -20.09 7.43
N THR A 454 8.08 -19.21 6.52
CA THR A 454 9.38 -19.30 5.85
C THR A 454 10.00 -17.93 5.65
N ASP A 455 11.31 -17.85 5.78
CA ASP A 455 12.13 -16.68 5.46
C ASP A 455 12.69 -16.73 4.01
N GLU A 456 12.28 -17.74 3.24
CA GLU A 456 12.73 -17.95 1.86
C GLU A 456 11.70 -17.52 0.81
N LEU A 457 10.52 -17.03 1.20
CA LEU A 457 9.44 -16.73 0.27
C LEU A 457 9.85 -15.67 -0.77
N LEU A 458 10.41 -14.55 -0.31
CA LEU A 458 10.81 -13.41 -1.15
C LEU A 458 12.33 -13.28 -1.28
N ARG A 459 13.10 -13.94 -0.40
CA ARG A 459 14.57 -13.84 -0.35
C ARG A 459 15.25 -14.12 -1.69
N PRO A 460 14.94 -15.21 -2.43
CA PRO A 460 15.58 -15.49 -3.70
C PRO A 460 15.37 -14.39 -4.76
N TYR A 461 14.17 -13.83 -4.83
CA TYR A 461 13.90 -12.70 -5.72
C TYR A 461 14.73 -11.47 -5.34
N VAL A 462 14.78 -11.14 -4.04
CA VAL A 462 15.58 -10.01 -3.54
C VAL A 462 17.06 -10.22 -3.82
N GLN A 463 17.59 -11.44 -3.68
CA GLN A 463 18.97 -11.80 -4.02
C GLN A 463 19.29 -11.47 -5.48
N ASP A 464 18.42 -11.87 -6.42
CA ASP A 464 18.63 -11.60 -7.84
C ASP A 464 18.56 -10.12 -8.19
N MET A 465 17.61 -9.37 -7.64
CA MET A 465 17.52 -7.93 -7.88
C MET A 465 18.69 -7.17 -7.22
N MET A 466 19.15 -7.63 -6.04
CA MET A 466 20.32 -7.07 -5.36
C MET A 466 21.60 -7.39 -6.12
N ARG A 467 21.76 -8.59 -6.68
CA ARG A 467 22.87 -8.94 -7.58
C ARG A 467 22.99 -7.94 -8.71
N LEU A 468 21.91 -7.74 -9.48
CA LEU A 468 21.87 -6.79 -10.58
C LEU A 468 22.23 -5.36 -10.13
N LYS A 469 21.68 -4.93 -8.99
CA LYS A 469 21.94 -3.60 -8.43
C LYS A 469 23.41 -3.44 -8.02
N ILE A 470 24.02 -4.45 -7.43
CA ILE A 470 25.41 -4.44 -6.96
C ILE A 470 26.36 -4.45 -8.15
N GLU A 471 26.17 -5.36 -9.11
CA GLU A 471 26.98 -5.43 -10.33
C GLU A 471 26.93 -4.10 -11.11
N ALA A 472 25.73 -3.51 -11.26
CA ALA A 472 25.54 -2.23 -11.91
C ALA A 472 26.04 -1.02 -11.09
N SER A 473 26.32 -1.18 -9.79
CA SER A 473 26.94 -0.11 -8.99
C SER A 473 28.45 0.00 -9.25
N GLY A 474 29.07 -1.05 -9.81
CA GLY A 474 30.51 -1.15 -9.97
C GLY A 474 31.22 -1.48 -8.66
N TRP A 475 32.56 -1.54 -8.73
CA TRP A 475 33.40 -1.83 -7.58
C TRP A 475 33.30 -0.75 -6.48
N PRO A 476 33.38 -1.12 -5.19
CA PRO A 476 33.38 -0.15 -4.11
C PRO A 476 34.62 0.77 -4.19
N SER A 477 34.52 1.96 -3.61
CA SER A 477 35.59 2.97 -3.67
C SER A 477 36.91 2.46 -3.09
N SER A 478 36.88 1.57 -2.09
CA SER A 478 38.07 0.93 -1.54
C SER A 478 38.84 0.10 -2.58
N VAL A 479 38.14 -0.55 -3.51
CA VAL A 479 38.75 -1.31 -4.63
C VAL A 479 39.26 -0.37 -5.71
N LEU A 480 38.61 0.79 -5.94
CA LEU A 480 38.99 1.75 -6.98
C LEU A 480 40.17 2.65 -6.60
N SER A 481 40.62 2.62 -5.34
CA SER A 481 41.78 3.39 -4.86
C SER A 481 42.71 2.53 -4.00
N PRO A 482 43.29 1.45 -4.58
CA PRO A 482 44.19 0.56 -3.86
C PRO A 482 45.60 1.17 -3.77
N GLU A 483 46.36 0.81 -2.73
CA GLU A 483 47.78 1.16 -2.58
C GLU A 483 48.66 0.41 -3.60
N ASN A 484 48.26 -0.80 -4.00
CA ASN A 484 48.93 -1.62 -5.02
C ASN A 484 47.98 -2.68 -5.63
N LEU A 485 48.41 -3.34 -6.71
CA LEU A 485 47.62 -4.35 -7.43
C LEU A 485 47.25 -5.58 -6.57
N GLU A 486 48.11 -5.99 -5.64
CA GLU A 486 47.84 -7.14 -4.77
C GLU A 486 46.69 -6.82 -3.80
N GLN A 487 46.66 -5.61 -3.25
CA GLN A 487 45.56 -5.13 -2.41
C GLN A 487 44.27 -5.01 -3.21
N GLU A 488 44.32 -4.54 -4.46
CA GLU A 488 43.13 -4.47 -5.34
C GLU A 488 42.48 -5.84 -5.51
N GLU A 489 43.27 -6.86 -5.89
CA GLU A 489 42.77 -8.21 -6.12
C GLU A 489 42.25 -8.85 -4.82
N ARG A 490 42.91 -8.59 -3.69
CA ARG A 490 42.42 -9.02 -2.37
C ARG A 490 41.06 -8.38 -2.05
N LEU A 491 40.91 -7.07 -2.22
CA LEU A 491 39.67 -6.35 -1.93
C LEU A 491 38.53 -6.76 -2.86
N LYS A 492 38.81 -7.05 -4.14
CA LYS A 492 37.82 -7.62 -5.08
C LYS A 492 37.31 -8.97 -4.59
N LYS A 493 38.24 -9.86 -4.20
CA LYS A 493 37.92 -11.19 -3.68
C LYS A 493 37.11 -11.11 -2.38
N GLU A 494 37.55 -10.29 -1.43
CA GLU A 494 36.82 -10.03 -0.17
C GLU A 494 35.40 -9.50 -0.43
N PHE A 495 35.23 -8.60 -1.39
CA PHE A 495 33.92 -8.06 -1.76
C PHE A 495 32.97 -9.15 -2.29
N ILE A 496 33.46 -10.02 -3.19
CA ILE A 496 32.67 -11.12 -3.74
C ILE A 496 32.34 -12.15 -2.65
N GLU A 497 33.35 -12.59 -1.89
CA GLU A 497 33.18 -13.58 -0.82
C GLU A 497 32.23 -13.07 0.27
N LYS A 498 32.29 -11.79 0.63
CA LYS A 498 31.35 -11.18 1.57
C LYS A 498 29.91 -11.27 1.07
N ASN A 499 29.65 -10.89 -0.18
CA ASN A 499 28.29 -10.94 -0.74
C ASN A 499 27.76 -12.38 -0.82
N GLN A 500 28.62 -13.33 -1.15
CA GLN A 500 28.25 -14.75 -1.17
C GLN A 500 27.98 -15.29 0.24
N ASN A 501 28.88 -15.03 1.20
CA ASN A 501 28.80 -15.61 2.54
C ASN A 501 27.69 -14.98 3.40
N GLU A 502 27.51 -13.66 3.32
CA GLU A 502 26.50 -12.95 4.14
C GLU A 502 25.12 -12.96 3.49
N TYR A 503 25.03 -12.86 2.16
CA TYR A 503 23.76 -12.63 1.48
C TYR A 503 23.39 -13.75 0.48
N GLY A 504 24.26 -14.73 0.26
CA GLY A 504 24.04 -15.77 -0.75
C GLY A 504 24.00 -15.22 -2.18
N ILE A 505 24.60 -14.06 -2.42
CA ILE A 505 24.59 -13.39 -3.73
C ILE A 505 25.88 -13.71 -4.49
N THR A 506 25.75 -14.53 -5.53
CA THR A 506 26.85 -14.82 -6.46
C THR A 506 27.01 -13.67 -7.45
N LEU A 507 28.12 -12.94 -7.35
CA LEU A 507 28.47 -11.85 -8.28
C LEU A 507 29.37 -12.37 -9.39
N GLU A 508 29.15 -11.90 -10.63
CA GLU A 508 30.04 -12.17 -11.76
C GLU A 508 31.05 -11.01 -11.95
N PRO A 509 32.37 -11.22 -11.73
CA PRO A 509 33.35 -10.13 -11.79
C PRO A 509 33.35 -9.34 -13.10
N SER A 510 33.07 -10.01 -14.23
CA SER A 510 32.99 -9.41 -15.56
C SER A 510 31.76 -8.50 -15.76
N LYS A 511 30.74 -8.64 -14.93
CA LYS A 511 29.51 -7.82 -14.96
C LYS A 511 29.55 -6.65 -13.97
N ILE A 512 30.53 -6.61 -13.06
CA ILE A 512 30.69 -5.51 -12.10
C ILE A 512 31.26 -4.28 -12.82
N ALA A 513 30.35 -3.41 -13.24
CA ALA A 513 30.67 -2.16 -13.93
C ALA A 513 29.61 -1.12 -13.64
N ARG A 514 30.03 0.14 -13.46
CA ARG A 514 29.10 1.24 -13.17
C ARG A 514 28.14 1.45 -14.34
N ASN A 515 26.86 1.19 -14.09
CA ASN A 515 25.75 1.36 -15.03
C ASN A 515 24.55 1.97 -14.28
N GLU A 516 24.38 3.29 -14.39
CA GLU A 516 23.41 4.02 -13.57
C GLU A 516 21.96 3.67 -13.90
N GLY A 517 21.65 3.37 -15.16
CA GLY A 517 20.30 3.00 -15.61
C GLY A 517 19.91 1.60 -15.14
N LEU A 518 20.79 0.62 -15.31
CA LEU A 518 20.54 -0.74 -14.83
C LEU A 518 20.45 -0.77 -13.30
N ARG A 519 21.30 -0.01 -12.60
CA ARG A 519 21.22 0.14 -11.15
C ARG A 519 19.88 0.74 -10.71
N TYR A 520 19.41 1.78 -11.40
CA TYR A 520 18.10 2.39 -11.12
C TYR A 520 16.96 1.39 -11.36
N LEU A 521 17.00 0.66 -12.47
CA LEU A 521 16.02 -0.35 -12.81
C LEU A 521 15.98 -1.47 -11.76
N ALA A 522 17.14 -2.08 -11.44
CA ALA A 522 17.24 -3.14 -10.44
C ALA A 522 16.75 -2.67 -9.06
N LYS A 523 17.11 -1.45 -8.64
CA LYS A 523 16.57 -0.85 -7.40
C LYS A 523 15.04 -0.72 -7.46
N THR A 524 14.49 -0.32 -8.60
CA THR A 524 13.05 -0.13 -8.76
C THR A 524 12.32 -1.47 -8.75
N CYS A 525 12.83 -2.48 -9.46
CA CYS A 525 12.31 -3.85 -9.41
C CYS A 525 12.28 -4.39 -7.98
N ASN A 526 13.39 -4.24 -7.25
CA ASN A 526 13.49 -4.69 -5.86
C ASN A 526 12.46 -4.02 -4.93
N ASN A 527 12.14 -2.75 -5.17
CA ASN A 527 11.14 -2.00 -4.40
C ASN A 527 9.69 -2.20 -4.91
N SER A 528 9.49 -2.91 -6.01
CA SER A 528 8.16 -3.12 -6.62
C SER A 528 7.51 -4.45 -6.22
N MET A 529 8.18 -5.21 -5.35
CA MET A 529 7.70 -6.48 -4.78
C MET A 529 7.26 -6.34 -3.32
#